data_AF-A0A9D6GET6-F1
#
_entry.id   AF-A0A9D6GET6-F1
#
_cell.length_a   1.000
_cell.length_b   1.000
_cell.length_c   1.000
_cell.angle_alpha   90.00
_cell.angle_beta   90.00
_cell.angle_gamma   90.00
#
_symmetry.space_group_name_H-M   'P 1'
#
loop_
_entity.id
_entity.type
_entity.pdbx_description
1 polymer ?
#
loop_
_entity_poly.entity_id
_entity_poly.type
_entity_poly.pdbx_seq_one_letter_code
_entity_poly.pdbx_strand_id
1 'polypeptide(L)' 'MSEVKVTKDLENCKLIIEYTANGPKDKVWKAYADKDWFEKWWGPEGWETTAKEFNFAPGG' A
#
# COMPACT_ATOMS: atom_id res chain seq x y z
N MET A 1 17.68 4.91 -4.16
CA MET A 1 16.48 4.06 -4.19
C MET A 1 16.49 3.27 -2.91
N SER A 2 15.54 3.51 -2.00
CA SER A 2 15.43 2.70 -0.78
C SER A 2 15.16 1.25 -1.18
N GLU A 3 15.98 0.33 -0.67
CA GLU A 3 15.89 -1.09 -0.94
C GLU A 3 14.57 -1.63 -0.37
N VAL A 4 13.77 -2.30 -1.21
CA VAL A 4 12.57 -3.01 -0.76
C VAL A 4 13.02 -4.40 -0.33
N LYS A 5 12.79 -4.75 0.93
CA LYS A 5 13.10 -6.08 1.48
C LYS A 5 11.85 -6.95 1.44
N VAL A 6 11.97 -8.10 0.78
CA VAL A 6 10.88 -9.08 0.65
C VAL A 6 11.28 -10.36 1.38
N THR A 7 10.51 -10.74 2.40
CA THR A 7 10.71 -11.99 3.15
C THR A 7 9.55 -12.95 2.87
N LYS A 8 9.87 -14.20 2.51
CA LYS A 8 8.90 -15.26 2.23
C LYS A 8 9.03 -16.34 3.29
N ASP A 9 8.01 -16.47 4.12
CA ASP A 9 7.90 -17.52 5.14
C ASP A 9 6.83 -18.51 4.67
N LEU A 10 7.30 -19.56 3.99
CA LEU A 10 6.44 -20.55 3.34
C LEU A 10 5.77 -21.50 4.34
N GLU A 11 6.42 -21.74 5.49
CA GLU A 11 5.89 -22.62 6.54
C GLU A 11 4.67 -22.01 7.21
N ASN A 12 4.67 -20.67 7.39
CA ASN A 12 3.57 -19.95 8.00
C ASN A 12 2.65 -19.22 7.00
N CYS A 13 2.84 -19.42 5.69
CA CYS A 13 2.08 -18.75 4.62
C CYS A 13 2.12 -17.21 4.71
N LYS A 14 3.29 -16.62 5.02
CA LYS A 14 3.45 -15.17 5.17
C LYS A 14 4.37 -14.59 4.09
N LEU A 15 3.93 -13.48 3.51
CA LEU A 15 4.74 -12.60 2.66
C LEU A 15 4.88 -11.25 3.38
N ILE A 16 6.12 -10.86 3.67
CA ILE A 16 6.45 -9.61 4.37
C ILE A 16 7.21 -8.72 3.40
N ILE A 17 6.70 -7.50 3.20
CA ILE A 17 7.32 -6.48 2.35
C ILE A 17 7.64 -5.27 3.24
N GLU A 18 8.92 -4.94 3.34
CA GLU A 18 9.42 -3.80 4.12
C GLU A 18 10.04 -2.79 3.15
N TYR A 19 9.63 -1.53 3.25
CA TYR A 19 10.17 -0.45 2.43
C TYR A 19 10.17 0.87 3.19
N THR A 20 11.10 1.76 2.86
CA THR A 20 11.16 3.10 3.43
C THR A 20 10.42 4.08 2.54
N ALA A 21 9.36 4.70 3.07
CA ALA A 21 8.67 5.79 2.41
C ALA A 21 9.29 7.14 2.83
N ASN A 22 9.68 7.96 1.85
CA ASN A 22 10.20 9.30 2.11
C ASN A 22 9.02 10.28 2.23
N GLY A 23 8.59 10.58 3.45
CA GLY A 23 7.57 11.59 3.68
C GLY A 23 7.06 11.63 5.12
N PRO A 24 6.29 12.68 5.47
CA PRO A 24 5.59 12.74 6.76
C PRO A 24 4.64 11.56 6.94
N LYS A 25 4.57 11.02 8.16
CA LYS A 25 3.76 9.85 8.51
C LYS A 25 2.27 10.04 8.14
N ASP A 26 1.74 11.24 8.35
CA ASP A 26 0.35 11.60 8.03
C ASP A 26 0.06 11.51 6.53
N LYS A 27 1.00 11.91 5.68
CA LYS A 27 0.85 11.81 4.21
C LYS A 27 0.98 10.37 3.72
N VAL A 28 1.90 9.60 4.30
CA VAL A 28 2.02 8.17 4.01
C VAL A 28 0.73 7.46 4.41
N TRP A 29 0.18 7.75 5.58
CA TRP A 29 -1.12 7.21 6.00
C TRP A 29 -2.25 7.60 5.05
N LYS A 30 -2.31 8.88 4.65
CA LYS A 30 -3.32 9.36 3.69
C LYS A 30 -3.27 8.61 2.37
N ALA A 31 -2.07 8.23 1.90
CA ALA A 31 -1.94 7.43 0.68
C ALA A 31 -2.69 6.09 0.76
N TYR A 32 -2.84 5.51 1.95
CA TYR A 32 -3.61 4.28 2.17
C TYR A 32 -5.07 4.53 2.56
N ALA A 33 -5.34 5.61 3.30
CA ALA A 33 -6.62 5.84 3.97
C ALA A 33 -7.60 6.71 3.17
N ASP A 34 -7.17 7.29 2.06
CA ASP A 34 -7.98 8.17 1.20
C ASP A 34 -8.08 7.56 -0.20
N LYS A 35 -9.32 7.38 -0.70
CA LYS A 35 -9.60 6.71 -1.98
C LYS A 35 -8.84 7.34 -3.15
N ASP A 36 -8.89 8.67 -3.25
CA ASP A 36 -8.33 9.40 -4.39
C ASP A 36 -6.80 9.36 -4.38
N TRP A 37 -6.19 9.21 -3.21
CA TRP A 37 -4.76 8.98 -3.10
C TRP A 37 -4.40 7.53 -3.37
N PHE A 38 -5.16 6.57 -2.83
CA PHE A 38 -4.93 5.15 -3.00
C PHE A 38 -4.91 4.72 -4.47
N GLU A 39 -5.91 5.15 -5.24
CA GLU A 39 -6.04 4.84 -6.67
C GLU A 39 -4.84 5.31 -7.51
N LYS A 40 -4.10 6.34 -7.05
CA LYS A 40 -2.98 6.91 -7.79
C LYS A 40 -1.70 6.09 -7.72
N TRP A 41 -1.53 5.22 -6.71
CA TRP A 41 -0.26 4.53 -6.48
C TRP A 41 -0.39 3.01 -6.30
N TRP A 42 -1.58 2.48 -6.02
CA TRP A 42 -1.76 1.06 -5.72
C TRP A 42 -1.39 0.13 -6.87
N GLY A 43 -1.64 0.54 -8.11
CA GLY A 43 -1.31 -0.21 -9.31
C GLY A 43 0.18 -0.11 -9.65
N PRO A 44 0.75 -1.13 -10.33
CA PRO A 44 2.09 -1.01 -10.90
C PRO A 44 2.13 0.09 -11.97
N GLU A 45 3.35 0.52 -12.33
CA GLU A 45 3.54 1.54 -13.35
C GLU A 45 2.83 1.19 -14.67
N GLY A 46 2.14 2.18 -15.26
CA GLY A 46 1.35 2.02 -16.48
C GLY A 46 -0.07 1.49 -16.28
N TRP A 47 -0.48 1.19 -15.05
CA TRP A 47 -1.83 0.73 -14.73
C TRP A 47 -2.68 1.86 -14.14
N GLU A 48 -3.98 1.80 -14.40
CA GLU A 48 -4.98 2.63 -13.74
C GLU A 48 -5.75 1.79 -12.72
N THR A 49 -5.96 2.33 -11.51
CA THR A 49 -6.72 1.67 -10.45
C THR A 49 -8.02 2.43 -10.20
N THR A 50 -9.14 1.71 -10.17
CA THR A 50 -10.44 2.24 -9.74
C THR A 50 -10.99 1.39 -8.59
N ALA A 51 -11.11 1.98 -7.41
CA ALA A 51 -11.79 1.42 -6.26
C ALA A 51 -13.31 1.56 -6.43
N LYS A 52 -14.00 0.43 -6.53
CA LYS A 52 -15.47 0.38 -6.65
C LYS A 52 -16.17 0.74 -5.34
N GLU A 53 -15.55 0.36 -4.23
CA GLU A 53 -15.97 0.68 -2.87
C GLU A 53 -14.72 1.00 -2.05
N PHE A 54 -14.84 1.93 -1.11
CA PHE A 54 -13.73 2.37 -0.27
C PHE A 54 -14.25 2.82 1.10
N ASN A 55 -14.33 1.90 2.05
CA ASN A 55 -14.70 2.17 3.43
C ASN A 55 -13.52 1.86 4.35
N PHE A 56 -12.70 2.87 4.62
CA PHE A 56 -11.46 2.71 5.39
C PHE A 56 -11.72 2.75 6.90
N ALA A 57 -12.46 1.75 7.39
CA ALA A 57 -12.83 1.56 8.79
C ALA A 57 -12.89 0.07 9.16
N PRO A 58 -12.84 -0.29 10.46
CA PRO A 58 -13.01 -1.69 10.87
C PRO A 58 -14.33 -2.29 10.37
N GLY A 59 -14.24 -3.37 9.60
CA GLY A 59 -15.40 -4.07 9.01
C GLY A 59 -15.98 -3.41 7.75
N GLY A 60 -15.32 -2.37 7.23
CA GLY A 60 -15.65 -1.72 5.95
C GLY A 60 -15.12 -2.46 4.73
#